data_AF-A0AAU4KRG0-F1
#
_entry.id   AF-A0AAU4KRG0-F1
#
_cell.length_a   1.000
_cell.length_b   1.000
_cell.length_c   1.000
_cell.angle_alpha   90.00
_cell.angle_beta   90.00
_cell.angle_gamma   90.00
#
_symmetry.space_group_name_H-M   'P 1'
#
loop_
_entity.id
_entity.type
_entity.pdbx_description
1 polymer ?
#
loop_
_entity_poly.entity_id
_entity_poly.type
_entity_poly.pdbx_seq_one_letter_code
_entity_poly.pdbx_strand_id
1 'polypeptide(L)' 'MATVEFSPSLIELERSAWEGIQAGTLTVEAARAVQEAVVAFAEQAGVPRYDVGMGLKRAVRHTAQ' A
#
# COMPACT_ATOMS: atom_id res chain seq x y z
N MET A 1 7.01 -1.58 15.23
CA MET A 1 6.66 -1.02 13.91
C MET A 1 6.49 0.47 14.11
N ALA A 2 7.18 1.30 13.31
CA ALA A 2 6.97 2.74 13.35
C ALA A 2 5.51 3.07 12.99
N THR A 3 4.92 4.06 13.66
CA THR A 3 3.65 4.65 13.25
C THR A 3 3.93 5.51 12.02
N VAL A 4 3.87 4.89 10.84
CA VAL A 4 4.08 5.57 9.56
C VAL A 4 2.76 6.22 9.16
N GLU A 5 2.75 7.54 9.03
CA GLU A 5 1.61 8.27 8.46
C GLU A 5 1.67 8.16 6.94
N PHE A 6 0.75 7.38 6.36
CA PHE A 6 0.68 7.19 4.91
C PHE A 6 -0.03 8.36 4.23
N SER A 7 0.41 8.72 3.02
CA SER A 7 -0.33 9.70 2.22
C SER A 7 -1.71 9.14 1.82
N PRO A 8 -2.75 9.98 1.72
CA PRO A 8 -4.08 9.55 1.26
C PRO A 8 -4.03 8.85 -0.11
N SER A 9 -3.19 9.35 -1.02
CA SER A 9 -2.97 8.76 -2.35
C SER A 9 -2.43 7.32 -2.28
N LEU A 10 -1.52 7.02 -1.35
CA LEU A 10 -0.97 5.66 -1.18
C LEU A 10 -2.02 4.71 -0.59
N ILE A 11 -2.85 5.20 0.34
CA ILE A 11 -3.98 4.46 0.91
C ILE A 11 -5.01 4.13 -0.16
N GLU A 12 -5.40 5.10 -1.00
CA GLU A 12 -6.36 4.90 -2.08
C GLU A 12 -5.85 3.91 -3.12
N LEU A 13 -4.57 4.00 -3.48
CA LEU A 13 -3.94 3.08 -4.43
C LEU A 13 -3.93 1.63 -3.92
N GLU A 14 -3.55 1.41 -2.66
CA GLU A 14 -3.62 0.08 -2.04
C GLU A 14 -5.07 -0.38 -1.90
N ARG A 15 -6.02 0.50 -1.59
CA ARG A 15 -7.45 0.14 -1.48
C ARG A 15 -8.01 -0.34 -2.81
N SER A 16 -7.75 0.39 -3.90
CA SER A 16 -8.16 -0.02 -5.24
C SER A 16 -7.53 -1.36 -5.64
N ALA A 17 -6.24 -1.54 -5.35
CA ALA A 17 -5.57 -2.83 -5.59
C ALA A 17 -6.17 -3.95 -4.72
N TRP A 18 -6.55 -3.66 -3.47
CA TRP A 18 -7.18 -4.62 -2.59
C TRP A 18 -8.58 -5.03 -3.07
N GLU A 19 -9.40 -4.07 -3.49
CA GLU A 19 -10.70 -4.33 -4.12
C GLU A 19 -10.53 -5.19 -5.38
N GLY A 20 -9.52 -4.90 -6.21
CA GLY A 20 -9.16 -5.73 -7.36
C GLY A 20 -8.74 -7.15 -6.99
N ILE A 21 -8.01 -7.34 -5.89
CA ILE A 21 -7.68 -8.68 -5.35
C ILE A 21 -8.95 -9.40 -4.92
N GLN A 22 -9.83 -8.74 -4.17
CA GLN A 22 -11.09 -9.32 -3.69
C GLN A 22 -12.02 -9.69 -4.84
N ALA A 23 -12.06 -8.89 -5.90
CA ALA A 23 -12.84 -9.13 -7.11
C ALA A 23 -12.17 -10.10 -8.11
N GLY A 24 -10.91 -10.48 -7.89
CA GLY A 24 -10.14 -11.30 -8.83
C GLY A 24 -9.80 -10.58 -10.14
N THR A 25 -9.82 -9.25 -10.15
CA THR A 25 -9.58 -8.38 -11.32
C THR A 25 -8.28 -7.58 -11.23
N LEU A 26 -7.44 -7.82 -10.20
CA LEU A 26 -6.14 -7.16 -10.07
C LEU A 26 -5.28 -7.38 -11.31
N THR A 27 -4.83 -6.28 -11.93
CA THR A 27 -3.90 -6.31 -13.05
C THR A 27 -2.44 -6.20 -12.58
N VAL A 28 -1.51 -6.63 -13.44
CA VAL A 28 -0.07 -6.49 -13.19
C VAL A 28 0.32 -5.02 -13.09
N GLU A 29 -0.29 -4.16 -13.92
CA GLU A 29 -0.08 -2.72 -13.92
C GLU A 29 -0.49 -2.09 -12.57
N ALA A 30 -1.65 -2.48 -12.03
CA ALA A 30 -2.12 -2.01 -10.74
C ALA A 30 -1.21 -2.47 -9.59
N ALA A 31 -0.78 -3.74 -9.62
CA ALA A 31 0.16 -4.27 -8.63
C ALA A 31 1.53 -3.56 -8.68
N ARG A 32 1.99 -3.24 -9.89
CA ARG A 32 3.24 -2.50 -10.12
C ARG A 32 3.13 -1.06 -9.62
N ALA A 33 2.02 -0.38 -9.90
CA ALA A 33 1.79 1.00 -9.43
C ALA A 33 1.88 1.09 -7.89
N VAL A 34 1.28 0.13 -7.17
CA VAL A 34 1.40 0.05 -5.70
C VAL A 34 2.87 -0.12 -5.28
N GLN A 35 3.62 -1.02 -5.91
CA GLN A 35 5.03 -1.25 -5.56
C GLN A 35 5.88 0.00 -5.79
N GLU A 36 5.72 0.66 -6.93
CA GLU A 36 6.45 1.90 -7.25
C GLU A 36 6.13 3.01 -6.24
N ALA A 37 4.85 3.17 -5.88
CA ALA A 37 4.43 4.15 -4.87
C ALA A 37 4.98 3.82 -3.47
N VAL A 38 5.01 2.55 -3.07
CA VAL A 38 5.60 2.10 -1.80
C VAL A 38 7.10 2.38 -1.75
N VAL A 39 7.82 2.12 -2.85
CA VAL A 39 9.26 2.41 -2.94
C VAL A 39 9.52 3.91 -2.83
N ALA A 40 8.82 4.72 -3.63
CA ALA A 40 8.96 6.16 -3.60
C ALA A 40 8.64 6.75 -2.22
N PHE A 41 7.58 6.28 -1.56
CA PHE A 41 7.23 6.71 -0.21
C PHE A 41 8.29 6.30 0.82
N ALA A 42 8.81 5.07 0.72
CA ALA A 42 9.84 4.58 1.64
C ALA A 42 11.13 5.42 1.56
N GLU A 43 11.55 5.77 0.34
CA GLU A 43 12.69 6.66 0.10
C GLU A 43 12.44 8.06 0.66
N GLN A 44 11.26 8.64 0.43
CA GLN A 44 10.89 9.97 0.93
C GLN A 44 10.81 10.04 2.46
N ALA A 45 10.22 9.02 3.09
CA ALA A 45 10.05 8.96 4.53
C ALA A 45 11.30 8.43 5.27
N GLY A 46 12.33 7.95 4.55
CA GLY A 46 13.54 7.41 5.14
C GLY A 46 13.32 6.13 5.95
N VAL A 47 12.29 5.35 5.60
CA VAL A 47 11.90 4.11 6.30
C VAL A 47 12.08 2.89 5.41
N PRO A 48 12.27 1.68 5.96
CA PRO A 48 12.37 0.47 5.16
C PRO A 48 11.09 0.21 4.35
N ARG A 49 11.24 -0.11 3.05
CA ARG A 49 10.11 -0.49 2.17
C ARG A 49 9.23 -1.62 2.74
N TYR A 50 9.85 -2.50 3.51
CA TYR A 50 9.17 -3.62 4.17
C TYR A 50 8.17 -3.12 5.21
N ASP A 51 8.58 -2.15 6.03
CA ASP A 51 7.72 -1.56 7.07
C ASP A 51 6.57 -0.76 6.46
N VAL A 52 6.83 -0.03 5.36
CA VAL A 52 5.81 0.66 4.58
C VAL A 52 4.79 -0.33 4.03
N GLY A 53 5.24 -1.38 3.34
CA GLY A 53 4.35 -2.38 2.75
C GLY A 53 3.51 -3.13 3.80
N MET A 54 4.11 -3.48 4.95
CA MET A 54 3.40 -4.13 6.05
C MET A 54 2.39 -3.19 6.72
N GLY A 55 2.77 -1.95 6.98
CA GLY A 55 1.87 -0.96 7.56
C GLY A 55 0.71 -0.60 6.64
N LEU A 56 0.97 -0.45 5.33
CA LEU A 56 -0.03 -0.16 4.31
C LEU A 56 -1.07 -1.28 4.20
N LYS A 57 -0.61 -2.54 4.16
CA LYS A 57 -1.51 -3.71 4.20
C LYS A 57 -2.34 -3.75 5.47
N ARG A 58 -1.74 -3.46 6.63
CA ARG A 58 -2.48 -3.39 7.89
C ARG A 58 -3.54 -2.28 7.88
N ALA A 59 -3.19 -1.11 7.33
CA ALA A 59 -4.05 0.06 7.25
C ALA A 59 -5.17 -0.04 6.20
N VAL A 60 -5.13 -1.02 5.29
CA VAL A 60 -6.16 -1.16 4.24
C VAL A 60 -6.84 -2.52 4.29
N ARG A 61 -6.08 -3.60 4.37
CA ARG A 61 -6.61 -4.96 4.28
C ARG A 61 -7.12 -5.48 5.62
N HIS A 62 -6.64 -4.91 6.72
CA HIS A 62 -6.94 -5.38 8.08
C HIS A 62 -7.78 -4.36 8.88
N THR A 63 -8.35 -3.33 8.23
CA THR A 63 -9.25 -2.35 8.89
C THR A 63 -10.70 -2.82 8.93
N ALA A 64 -11.01 -4.01 8.42
CA ALA A 64 -12.30 -4.65 8.60
C ALA A 64 -12.32 -5.42 9.92
N GLN A 65 -12.60 -4.70 11.02
CA GLN A 65 -13.45 -5.16 12.12
C GLN A 65 -14.45 -4.06 12.43
#